data_AF-A0A7W0GR37-F1
#
_entry.id   AF-A0A7W0GR37-F1
#
_cell.length_a   1.000
_cell.length_b   1.000
_cell.length_c   1.000
_cell.angle_alpha   90.00
_cell.angle_beta   90.00
_cell.angle_gamma   90.00
#
_symmetry.space_group_name_H-M   'P 1'
#
loop_
_entity.id
_entity.type
_entity.pdbx_description
1 polymer ?
#
loop_
_entity_poly.entity_id
_entity_poly.type
_entity_poly.pdbx_seq_one_letter_code
_entity_poly.pdbx_strand_id
1 'polypeptide(L)'
;MKLLSIETTPNPNSMKLNLDESMSKGVAITYTNENSGDCPAYIEKILAIPGVSSVFRVADWMAIQRKPTAGWEDILSQARAVLEYASFNNTEPEPEETSDKKWREVMVSVQYFRDLPMLVKVSSGNETTRLPLPERFGQAIERAMGASENML
;
A
#
# COMPACT_ATOMS: atom_id res chain seq x y z
N MET A 1 -4.17 -1.48 -5.10
CA MET A 1 -5.13 -1.55 -3.98
C MET A 1 -4.52 -2.38 -2.85
N LYS A 2 -4.61 -1.91 -1.61
CA LYS A 2 -4.07 -2.56 -0.40
C LYS A 2 -5.13 -2.64 0.69
N LEU A 3 -5.09 -3.71 1.46
CA LEU A 3 -5.90 -3.87 2.67
C LEU A 3 -5.29 -3.06 3.82
N LEU A 4 -6.05 -2.13 4.41
CA LEU A 4 -5.62 -1.30 5.54
C LEU A 4 -5.95 -1.96 6.88
N SER A 5 -7.18 -2.42 7.05
CA SER A 5 -7.64 -3.04 8.30
C SER A 5 -8.87 -3.92 8.08
N ILE A 6 -9.14 -4.81 9.04
CA ILE A 6 -10.31 -5.68 9.05
C ILE A 6 -11.08 -5.40 10.33
N GLU A 7 -12.39 -5.20 10.21
CA GLU A 7 -13.30 -4.95 11.31
C GLU A 7 -14.38 -6.03 11.35
N THR A 8 -14.68 -6.52 12.55
CA THR A 8 -15.81 -7.42 12.76
C THR A 8 -17.11 -6.62 12.68
N THR A 9 -18.14 -7.21 12.07
CA THR A 9 -19.48 -6.62 12.06
C THR A 9 -20.35 -7.34 13.09
N PRO A 10 -21.50 -6.77 13.50
CA PRO A 10 -22.47 -7.46 14.36
C PRO A 10 -22.98 -8.79 13.77
N ASN A 11 -22.90 -8.94 12.43
CA ASN A 11 -23.22 -10.19 11.75
C ASN A 11 -21.97 -11.10 11.72
N PRO A 12 -22.00 -12.28 12.37
CA PRO A 12 -20.84 -13.21 12.39
C PRO A 12 -20.47 -13.80 11.02
N ASN A 13 -21.36 -13.66 10.03
CA ASN A 13 -21.14 -14.07 8.66
C ASN A 13 -20.63 -12.93 7.77
N SER A 14 -20.37 -11.75 8.32
CA SER A 14 -19.90 -10.60 7.56
C SER A 14 -18.70 -9.92 8.23
N MET A 15 -17.66 -9.62 7.44
CA MET A 15 -16.50 -8.85 7.89
C MET A 15 -16.28 -7.67 6.96
N LYS A 16 -15.89 -6.54 7.55
CA LYS A 16 -15.57 -5.31 6.83
C LYS A 16 -14.07 -5.22 6.62
N LEU A 17 -13.66 -4.97 5.39
CA LEU A 17 -12.27 -4.78 4.97
C LEU A 17 -12.14 -3.33 4.48
N ASN A 18 -11.28 -2.55 5.12
CA ASN A 18 -10.97 -1.18 4.72
C ASN A 18 -9.80 -1.21 3.72
N LEU A 19 -9.94 -0.46 2.63
CA LEU A 19 -9.01 -0.44 1.50
C LEU A 19 -8.39 0.95 1.36
N ASP A 20 -7.24 1.03 0.70
CA ASP A 20 -6.59 2.31 0.38
C ASP A 20 -7.25 3.06 -0.79
N GLU A 21 -8.14 2.39 -1.53
CA GLU A 21 -8.81 2.92 -2.71
C GLU A 21 -10.29 3.12 -2.46
N SER A 22 -10.79 4.31 -2.80
CA SER A 22 -12.19 4.68 -2.68
C SER A 22 -12.93 4.62 -4.02
N MET A 23 -14.17 4.14 -3.98
CA MET A 23 -15.12 4.20 -5.09
C MET A 23 -15.64 5.62 -5.33
N SER A 24 -16.20 5.86 -6.52
CA SER A 24 -16.96 7.06 -6.82
C SER A 24 -18.02 7.33 -5.74
N LYS A 25 -18.10 8.58 -5.28
CA LYS A 25 -19.01 8.98 -4.21
C LYS A 25 -20.46 8.61 -4.55
N GLY A 26 -21.15 7.96 -3.60
CA GLY A 26 -22.55 7.56 -3.74
C GLY A 26 -22.78 6.22 -4.45
N VAL A 27 -21.71 5.52 -4.86
CA VAL A 27 -21.83 4.19 -5.48
C VAL A 27 -21.67 3.10 -4.41
N ALA A 28 -22.71 2.27 -4.26
CA ALA A 28 -22.72 1.09 -3.42
C ALA A 28 -23.19 -0.10 -4.27
N ILE A 29 -22.35 -1.14 -4.39
CA ILE A 29 -22.61 -2.28 -5.27
C ILE A 29 -22.46 -3.57 -4.46
N THR A 30 -23.44 -4.46 -4.62
CA THR A 30 -23.35 -5.84 -4.12
C THR A 30 -23.08 -6.77 -5.29
N TYR A 31 -21.98 -7.50 -5.19
CA TYR A 31 -21.60 -8.53 -6.14
C TYR A 31 -21.94 -9.91 -5.56
N THR A 32 -22.54 -10.74 -6.40
CA THR A 32 -22.87 -12.14 -6.13
C THR A 32 -22.37 -12.99 -7.29
N ASN A 33 -22.32 -14.31 -7.13
CA ASN A 33 -21.97 -15.22 -8.23
C ASN A 33 -22.89 -15.10 -9.45
N GLU A 34 -24.10 -14.57 -9.28
CA GLU A 34 -25.08 -14.36 -10.34
C GLU A 34 -24.90 -13.00 -11.05
N ASN A 35 -24.24 -12.04 -10.41
CA ASN A 35 -24.05 -10.66 -10.90
C ASN A 35 -22.56 -10.28 -11.02
N SER A 36 -21.71 -11.25 -11.33
CA SER A 36 -20.24 -11.07 -11.41
C SER A 36 -19.76 -10.45 -12.72
N GLY A 37 -20.60 -10.38 -13.76
CA GLY A 37 -20.19 -10.01 -15.12
C GLY A 37 -19.59 -8.61 -15.30
N ASP A 38 -19.87 -7.67 -14.39
CA ASP A 38 -19.36 -6.28 -14.43
C ASP A 38 -18.50 -5.94 -13.20
N CYS A 39 -18.03 -6.96 -12.46
CA CYS A 39 -17.23 -6.74 -11.26
C CYS A 39 -15.73 -6.60 -11.61
N PRO A 40 -14.98 -5.77 -10.87
CA PRO A 40 -13.52 -5.74 -11.00
C PRO A 40 -12.91 -7.13 -10.79
N ALA A 41 -11.83 -7.46 -11.52
CA ALA A 41 -11.20 -8.79 -11.47
C ALA A 41 -10.83 -9.27 -10.06
N TYR A 42 -10.48 -8.35 -9.15
CA TYR A 42 -10.18 -8.72 -7.75
C TYR A 42 -11.45 -9.09 -6.96
N ILE A 43 -12.61 -8.48 -7.25
CA ILE A 43 -13.91 -8.87 -6.66
C ILE A 43 -14.31 -10.25 -7.18
N GLU A 44 -14.13 -10.51 -8.47
CA GLU A 44 -14.42 -11.81 -9.08
C GLU A 44 -13.61 -12.92 -8.41
N LYS A 45 -12.31 -12.69 -8.21
CA LYS A 45 -11.43 -13.61 -7.49
C LYS A 45 -11.84 -13.81 -6.03
N ILE A 46 -12.31 -12.77 -5.34
CA ILE A 46 -12.83 -12.89 -3.95
C ILE A 46 -14.12 -13.70 -3.93
N LEU A 47 -15.03 -13.49 -4.90
CA LEU A 47 -16.27 -14.27 -5.01
C LEU A 47 -16.01 -15.75 -5.30
N ALA A 48 -14.94 -16.06 -6.04
CA ALA A 48 -14.52 -17.42 -6.33
C ALA A 48 -13.95 -18.17 -5.11
N ILE A 49 -13.63 -17.47 -4.01
CA ILE A 49 -13.12 -18.10 -2.79
C ILE A 49 -14.19 -19.04 -2.20
N PRO A 50 -13.84 -20.32 -1.95
CA PRO A 50 -14.77 -21.27 -1.36
C PRO A 50 -15.35 -20.76 -0.04
N GLY A 51 -16.67 -20.63 0.01
CA GLY A 51 -17.36 -20.18 1.21
C GLY A 51 -17.74 -18.71 1.23
N VAL A 52 -17.31 -17.90 0.25
CA VAL A 52 -17.86 -16.55 0.05
C VAL A 52 -19.24 -16.64 -0.61
N SER A 53 -20.20 -15.86 -0.10
CA SER A 53 -21.56 -15.77 -0.66
C SER A 53 -21.76 -14.49 -1.47
N SER A 54 -21.28 -13.36 -0.96
CA SER A 54 -21.43 -12.06 -1.60
C SER A 54 -20.37 -11.09 -1.13
N VAL A 55 -20.17 -10.04 -1.92
CA VAL A 55 -19.23 -8.97 -1.63
C VAL A 55 -19.94 -7.65 -1.83
N PHE A 56 -20.06 -6.85 -0.78
CA PHE A 56 -20.61 -5.49 -0.86
C PHE A 56 -19.47 -4.48 -0.87
N ARG A 57 -19.43 -3.56 -1.83
CA ARG A 57 -18.41 -2.50 -1.92
C ARG A 57 -19.08 -1.13 -1.89
N VAL A 58 -18.58 -0.26 -1.03
CA VAL A 58 -19.00 1.15 -0.95
C VAL A 58 -17.85 2.01 -0.44
N ALA A 59 -17.66 3.17 -1.07
CA ALA A 59 -16.58 4.09 -0.72
C ALA A 59 -15.21 3.37 -0.65
N ASP A 60 -14.49 3.51 0.46
CA ASP A 60 -13.16 2.97 0.75
C ASP A 60 -13.18 1.61 1.47
N TRP A 61 -14.32 0.93 1.56
CA TRP A 61 -14.41 -0.37 2.22
C TRP A 61 -15.30 -1.36 1.48
N MET A 62 -15.11 -2.63 1.82
CA MET A 62 -15.96 -3.72 1.35
C MET A 62 -16.35 -4.65 2.49
N ALA A 63 -17.56 -5.19 2.45
CA ALA A 63 -17.98 -6.28 3.31
C ALA A 63 -17.96 -7.59 2.53
N ILE A 64 -17.18 -8.55 3.02
CA ILE A 64 -17.23 -9.94 2.55
C ILE A 64 -18.27 -10.65 3.39
N GLN A 65 -19.17 -11.36 2.73
CA GLN A 65 -20.17 -12.19 3.37
C GLN A 65 -19.84 -13.65 3.07
N ARG A 66 -19.84 -14.48 4.10
CA ARG A 66 -19.54 -15.92 3.99
C ARG A 66 -20.78 -16.78 4.22
N LYS A 67 -20.71 -18.01 3.73
CA LYS A 67 -21.63 -19.09 4.11
C LYS A 67 -21.38 -19.48 5.57
N PRO A 68 -22.42 -19.81 6.35
CA PRO A 68 -22.27 -20.16 7.76
C PRO A 68 -21.31 -21.32 8.04
N THR A 69 -21.16 -22.23 7.06
CA THR A 69 -20.31 -23.43 7.12
C THR A 69 -18.83 -23.19 6.83
N ALA A 70 -18.45 -21.99 6.37
CA ALA A 70 -17.07 -21.69 5.96
C ALA A 70 -16.27 -20.98 7.05
N GLY A 71 -14.99 -21.31 7.21
CA GLY A 71 -14.08 -20.65 8.15
C GLY A 71 -13.60 -19.28 7.65
N TRP A 72 -13.39 -18.33 8.56
CA TRP A 72 -12.85 -17.02 8.20
C TRP A 72 -11.35 -17.05 7.88
N GLU A 73 -10.58 -17.98 8.45
CA GLU A 73 -9.13 -18.06 8.28
C GLU A 73 -8.75 -18.22 6.80
N ASP A 74 -9.33 -19.21 6.11
CA ASP A 74 -9.07 -19.46 4.69
C ASP A 74 -9.57 -18.31 3.80
N ILE A 75 -10.75 -17.75 4.12
CA ILE A 75 -11.36 -16.65 3.35
C ILE A 75 -10.48 -15.41 3.43
N LEU A 76 -10.05 -15.02 4.64
CA LEU A 76 -9.23 -13.84 4.84
C LEU A 76 -7.83 -14.03 4.26
N SER A 77 -7.25 -15.23 4.36
CA SER A 77 -5.95 -15.54 3.76
C SER A 77 -5.98 -15.38 2.24
N GLN A 78 -6.98 -15.97 1.58
CA GLN A 78 -7.15 -15.85 0.13
C GLN A 78 -7.54 -14.43 -0.30
N ALA A 79 -8.43 -13.76 0.43
CA ALA A 79 -8.81 -12.39 0.12
C ALA A 79 -7.62 -11.42 0.21
N ARG A 80 -6.73 -11.60 1.20
CA ARG A 80 -5.46 -10.85 1.28
C ARG A 80 -4.59 -11.11 0.07
N ALA A 81 -4.37 -12.36 -0.29
CA ALA A 81 -3.58 -12.72 -1.47
C ALA A 81 -4.15 -12.10 -2.76
N VAL A 82 -5.48 -12.08 -2.92
CA VAL A 82 -6.15 -11.46 -4.08
C VAL A 82 -5.96 -9.94 -4.09
N LEU A 83 -6.12 -9.27 -2.95
CA LEU A 83 -5.93 -7.82 -2.84
C LEU A 83 -4.47 -7.41 -3.07
N GLU A 84 -3.51 -8.19 -2.53
CA GLU A 84 -2.09 -8.01 -2.79
C GLU A 84 -1.76 -8.23 -4.26
N TYR A 85 -2.26 -9.31 -4.87
CA TYR A 85 -2.09 -9.61 -6.28
C TYR A 85 -2.70 -8.53 -7.18
N ALA A 86 -3.89 -8.02 -6.86
CA ALA A 86 -4.50 -6.88 -7.55
C ALA A 86 -3.66 -5.61 -7.44
N SER A 87 -2.88 -5.45 -6.36
CA SER A 87 -1.89 -4.36 -6.28
C SER A 87 -0.70 -4.54 -7.21
N PHE A 88 -0.37 -5.77 -7.61
CA PHE A 88 0.73 -6.08 -8.54
C PHE A 88 0.27 -6.13 -10.00
N ASN A 89 -0.95 -6.61 -10.26
CA ASN A 89 -1.51 -6.83 -11.60
C ASN A 89 -2.13 -5.61 -12.27
N ASN A 90 -1.95 -4.40 -11.72
CA ASN A 90 -2.19 -3.17 -12.48
C ASN A 90 -1.05 -2.88 -13.48
N THR A 91 -0.16 -3.84 -13.70
CA THR A 91 0.87 -3.89 -14.74
C THR A 91 0.71 -5.25 -15.43
N GLU A 92 0.67 -5.27 -16.77
CA GLU A 92 0.59 -6.47 -17.63
C GLU A 92 1.60 -7.57 -17.25
N PRO A 93 1.36 -8.84 -17.63
CA PRO A 93 2.19 -9.96 -17.22
C PRO A 93 3.49 -10.01 -18.05
N GLU A 94 4.64 -9.87 -17.39
CA GLU A 94 5.91 -10.39 -17.90
C GLU A 94 6.26 -11.72 -17.21
N PRO A 95 6.88 -12.67 -17.93
CA PRO A 95 7.15 -14.02 -17.43
C PRO A 95 8.26 -14.01 -16.36
N GLU A 96 8.25 -15.09 -15.58
CA GLU A 96 9.09 -15.35 -14.42
C GLU A 96 10.59 -15.07 -14.62
N GLU A 97 11.19 -14.23 -13.77
CA GLU A 97 12.59 -14.39 -13.39
C GLU A 97 12.81 -14.18 -11.87
N THR A 98 13.42 -15.20 -11.30
CA THR A 98 14.13 -15.24 -10.02
C THR A 98 15.05 -14.04 -9.80
N SER A 99 14.76 -13.23 -8.78
CA SER A 99 15.73 -12.82 -7.74
C SER A 99 15.07 -11.85 -6.76
N ASP A 100 15.22 -12.18 -5.47
CA ASP A 100 15.00 -11.28 -4.35
C ASP A 100 15.80 -9.98 -4.51
N LYS A 101 15.18 -8.96 -5.11
CA LYS A 101 15.44 -7.53 -4.85
C LYS A 101 14.34 -6.69 -5.48
N LYS A 102 13.24 -6.57 -4.73
CA LYS A 102 12.20 -5.58 -5.02
C LYS A 102 12.79 -4.19 -4.77
N TRP A 103 13.17 -3.49 -5.84
CA TRP A 103 13.49 -2.07 -5.79
C TRP A 103 12.23 -1.33 -5.34
N ARG A 104 12.36 -0.44 -4.34
CA ARG A 104 11.24 0.36 -3.82
C ARG A 104 11.46 1.81 -4.19
N GLU A 105 10.38 2.52 -4.47
CA GLU A 105 10.42 3.97 -4.64
C GLU A 105 10.79 4.61 -3.31
N VAL A 106 11.90 5.35 -3.31
CA VAL A 106 12.41 6.08 -2.15
C VAL A 106 12.41 7.56 -2.47
N MET A 107 11.86 8.35 -1.56
CA MET A 107 11.94 9.80 -1.66
C MET A 107 13.26 10.26 -1.05
N VAL A 108 14.12 10.85 -1.88
CA VAL A 108 15.43 11.37 -1.47
C VAL A 108 15.34 12.89 -1.40
N SER A 109 15.61 13.44 -0.23
CA SER A 109 15.67 14.89 0.00
C SER A 109 17.08 15.29 0.41
N VAL A 110 17.63 16.32 -0.24
CA VAL A 110 18.93 16.90 0.12
C VAL A 110 18.69 18.23 0.82
N GLN A 111 19.18 18.36 2.04
CA GLN A 111 19.13 19.61 2.80
C GLN A 111 20.41 20.41 2.55
N TYR A 112 20.27 21.70 2.28
CA TYR A 112 21.36 22.62 2.00
C TYR A 112 21.56 23.64 3.13
N PHE A 113 22.80 24.11 3.31
CA PHE A 113 23.19 25.26 4.11
C PHE A 113 24.11 26.16 3.26
N ARG A 114 23.69 27.39 2.95
CA ARG A 114 24.44 28.31 2.06
C ARG A 114 24.91 27.63 0.75
N ASP A 115 23.98 27.00 0.05
CA ASP A 115 24.21 26.20 -1.17
C ASP A 115 25.13 24.97 -1.02
N LEU A 116 25.55 24.65 0.21
CA LEU A 116 26.29 23.42 0.52
C LEU A 116 25.35 22.33 1.01
N PRO A 117 25.28 21.17 0.34
CA PRO A 117 24.45 20.06 0.81
C PRO A 117 25.03 19.48 2.09
N MET A 118 24.19 19.34 3.12
CA MET A 118 24.57 18.94 4.47
C MET A 118 24.01 17.57 4.88
N LEU A 119 22.77 17.25 4.46
CA LEU A 119 22.13 15.99 4.87
C LEU A 119 21.35 15.39 3.70
N VAL A 120 21.47 14.08 3.53
CA VAL A 120 20.57 13.31 2.66
C VAL A 120 19.60 12.54 3.55
N LYS A 121 18.33 12.88 3.43
CA LYS A 121 17.23 12.16 4.06
C LYS A 121 16.62 11.24 3.01
N VAL A 122 16.50 9.96 3.34
CA VAL A 122 15.82 8.97 2.50
C VAL A 122 14.60 8.47 3.28
N SER A 123 13.42 8.56 2.67
CA SER A 123 12.17 8.06 3.25
C SER A 123 11.47 7.10 2.31
N SER A 124 11.01 5.98 2.86
CA SER A 124 10.28 4.92 2.16
C SER A 124 9.06 4.53 2.99
N GLY A 125 7.89 5.09 2.68
CA GLY A 125 6.67 4.87 3.47
C GLY A 125 6.82 5.39 4.90
N ASN A 126 6.68 4.52 5.91
CA ASN A 126 6.79 4.87 7.34
C ASN A 126 8.22 4.81 7.90
N GLU A 127 9.22 4.44 7.09
CA GLU A 127 10.60 4.29 7.54
C GLU A 127 11.46 5.45 7.01
N THR A 128 12.20 6.10 7.91
CA THR A 128 13.08 7.23 7.59
C THR A 128 14.50 6.90 8.03
N THR A 129 15.40 6.76 7.07
CA THR A 129 16.83 6.60 7.34
C THR A 129 17.56 7.90 6.99
N ARG A 130 18.44 8.34 7.88
CA ARG A 130 19.27 9.53 7.68
C ARG A 130 20.69 9.05 7.47
N LEU A 131 21.25 9.33 6.30
CA LEU A 131 22.65 9.02 6.02
C LEU A 131 23.45 10.32 6.07
N PRO A 132 24.54 10.39 6.87
CA PRO A 132 25.43 11.52 6.82
C PRO A 132 26.08 11.60 5.43
N LEU A 133 26.28 12.82 4.93
CA LEU A 133 26.99 13.02 3.67
C LEU A 133 28.50 12.73 3.85
N PRO A 134 29.21 12.32 2.78
CA PRO A 134 30.64 12.08 2.82
C PRO A 134 31.44 13.26 3.40
N GLU A 135 32.54 12.95 4.08
CA GLU A 135 33.35 13.89 4.88
C GLU A 135 33.75 15.19 4.15
N ARG A 136 33.94 15.13 2.83
CA ARG A 136 34.20 16.31 1.97
C ARG A 136 33.17 17.42 2.11
N PHE A 137 31.91 17.09 2.37
CA PHE A 137 30.82 18.05 2.55
C PHE A 137 30.86 18.68 3.94
N GLY A 138 31.19 17.90 4.98
CA GLY A 138 31.47 18.42 6.31
C GLY A 138 32.62 19.42 6.30
N GLN A 139 33.74 19.09 5.64
CA GLN A 139 34.89 19.98 5.48
C GLN A 139 34.55 21.25 4.68
N ALA A 140 33.67 21.16 3.68
CA ALA A 140 33.20 22.34 2.93
C ALA A 140 32.33 23.26 3.79
N ILE A 141 31.45 22.68 4.63
CA ILE A 141 30.63 23.43 5.58
C ILE A 141 31.52 24.08 6.65
N GLU A 142 32.49 23.35 7.21
CA GLU A 142 33.47 23.91 8.15
C GLU A 142 34.29 25.05 7.55
N ARG A 143 34.73 24.95 6.29
CA ARG A 143 35.39 26.06 5.58
C ARG A 143 34.45 27.24 5.35
N ALA A 144 33.18 27.01 5.03
CA ALA A 144 32.19 28.08 4.85
C ALA A 144 31.75 28.72 6.17
N MET A 145 31.84 28.00 7.29
CA MET A 145 31.64 28.53 8.65
C MET A 145 32.90 29.26 9.16
N GLY A 146 34.09 28.74 8.89
CA GLY A 146 35.38 29.38 9.20
C GLY A 146 35.69 30.60 8.31
N ALA A 147 35.05 30.72 7.15
CA ALA A 147 35.07 31.94 6.33
C ALA A 147 34.20 33.07 6.92
N SER A 148 33.48 32.83 8.02
CA SER A 148 32.84 33.87 8.82
C SER A 148 33.58 34.10 10.15
N GLU A 149 34.86 34.45 10.04
CA GLU A 149 35.57 35.22 11.08
C GLU A 149 35.96 36.58 10.48
N ASN A 150 34.93 37.41 10.22
CA ASN A 150 34.94 38.88 10.28
C ASN A 150 33.67 39.46 9.61
N MET A 151 32.68 39.83 10.41
CA MET A 151 32.20 41.21 10.42
C MET A 151 31.46 41.48 11.74
N LEU A 152 31.96 42.50 12.44
CA LEU A 152 31.26 43.30 13.44
C LEU A 152 29.85 43.70 12.97
#